data_AF-A0AA88RP29-F1
#
_entry.id   AF-A0AA88RP29-F1
#
_cell.length_a   1.000
_cell.length_b   1.000
_cell.length_c   1.000
_cell.angle_alpha   90.00
_cell.angle_beta   90.00
_cell.angle_gamma   90.00
#
_symmetry.space_group_name_H-M   'P 1'
#
loop_
_entity.id
_entity.type
_entity.pdbx_description
1 polymer ?
#
loop_
_entity_poly.entity_id
_entity_poly.type
_entity_poly.pdbx_seq_one_letter_code
_entity_poly.pdbx_strand_id
1 'polypeptide(L)'
;MENYELRLEVNATPYILSFLMKMLAFSMRKRFLAALLALVLTGALPESAFGQDCGCAAGLCCSQFGYCGSGNDYCGTGCREGPCNASPGPNGASVADIVTDAFFNGIIGQAAASCAGKSFYTRAAFIQAVGSYSQFGTTGSTDDSKREIAAFFAHATHETGHFCHKEEIDGPSKDYCDENNTQYPCVQDKGYYGRGPLQLSWNYNYGPAGQSIGFDGLNNPDIVASDVVVSFKAALWFWMNNVHSVIGQGFGATIRAINGQLECNGANPGTVTARVGYYTDYCNQLGVAPVLTGALPESAFGQNCGCAAGLCCSQYGYCGSGNDYCGKGCREGPCYAPPGPNGASVADIVTNAFFNRIIGQAAASCAGKSFYTREAFIQAVGSYSRFGTTGSTDDSKREIAAFFAHATHETGHFCYKEEIGGPSKDYCDKKNTQYRCVQGKGYYGRGPLQLSWNYNYGPAGQSIGFDGLNNPDIVASNVVVSFKAALWFWMNNVHSVIGQGFGATIRAINGQLECNGANPGTVTARVGYYRDYCNQLGVAPGDNLRC
;
A
#
# COMPACT_ATOMS: atom_id res chain seq x y z
N MET A 1 -76.84 -3.29 -32.50
CA MET A 1 -76.37 -4.20 -33.56
C MET A 1 -75.42 -3.35 -34.38
N GLU A 2 -74.11 -3.50 -34.36
CA GLU A 2 -73.24 -4.66 -34.20
C GLU A 2 -72.01 -4.35 -33.33
N ASN A 3 -71.50 -5.39 -32.67
CA ASN A 3 -70.28 -5.41 -31.87
C ASN A 3 -69.05 -5.53 -32.77
N TYR A 4 -68.00 -4.74 -32.49
CA TYR A 4 -66.64 -5.08 -32.86
C TYR A 4 -65.76 -5.02 -31.60
N GLU A 5 -65.58 -6.17 -30.95
CA GLU A 5 -64.53 -6.39 -29.97
C GLU A 5 -63.19 -6.49 -30.69
N LEU A 6 -62.25 -5.61 -30.33
CA LEU A 6 -60.85 -5.74 -30.69
C LEU A 6 -60.22 -6.77 -29.73
N ARG A 7 -59.93 -7.98 -30.23
CA ARG A 7 -59.02 -8.92 -29.54
C ARG A 7 -57.58 -8.41 -29.65
N LEU A 8 -57.02 -8.01 -28.51
CA LEU A 8 -55.56 -7.91 -28.32
C LEU A 8 -55.04 -9.30 -27.93
N GLU A 9 -54.50 -10.04 -28.89
CA GLU A 9 -53.66 -11.20 -28.61
C GLU A 9 -52.28 -10.71 -28.13
N VAL A 10 -52.07 -10.69 -26.82
CA VAL A 10 -50.73 -10.58 -26.23
C VAL A 10 -50.11 -11.97 -26.24
N ASN A 11 -49.30 -12.22 -27.26
CA ASN A 11 -48.38 -13.35 -27.30
C ASN A 11 -47.14 -13.00 -26.45
N ALA A 12 -47.12 -13.44 -25.19
CA ALA A 12 -45.91 -13.48 -24.36
C ALA A 12 -45.84 -14.86 -23.65
N THR A 13 -44.97 -15.69 -24.19
CA THR A 13 -44.61 -17.06 -23.82
C THR A 13 -43.74 -17.10 -22.51
N PRO A 14 -43.43 -18.29 -21.96
CA PRO A 14 -43.40 -18.58 -20.52
C PRO A 14 -42.05 -18.28 -19.86
N TYR A 15 -41.79 -17.02 -19.51
CA TYR A 15 -40.57 -16.68 -18.74
C TYR A 15 -40.83 -16.02 -17.39
N ILE A 16 -42.07 -15.61 -17.10
CA ILE A 16 -42.42 -14.91 -15.86
C ILE A 16 -42.81 -15.90 -14.73
N LEU A 17 -43.31 -17.10 -15.07
CA LEU A 17 -43.70 -18.10 -14.06
C LEU A 17 -42.49 -18.88 -13.46
N SER A 18 -41.40 -19.02 -14.23
CA SER A 18 -40.14 -19.66 -13.76
C SER A 18 -39.35 -18.76 -12.79
N PHE A 19 -39.53 -17.44 -12.89
CA PHE A 19 -38.84 -16.47 -12.04
C PHE A 19 -39.53 -16.30 -10.68
N LEU A 20 -40.86 -16.36 -10.64
CA LEU A 20 -41.65 -16.28 -9.39
C LEU A 20 -41.56 -17.56 -8.53
N MET A 21 -41.46 -18.75 -9.14
CA MET A 21 -41.26 -20.00 -8.36
C MET A 21 -39.83 -20.14 -7.80
N LYS A 22 -38.82 -19.52 -8.41
CA LYS A 22 -37.43 -19.54 -7.89
C LYS A 22 -37.22 -18.57 -6.71
N MET A 23 -37.96 -17.46 -6.64
CA MET A 23 -37.87 -16.52 -5.52
C MET A 23 -38.51 -17.06 -4.22
N LEU A 24 -39.57 -17.87 -4.31
CA LEU A 24 -40.17 -18.50 -3.13
C LEU A 24 -39.32 -19.65 -2.57
N ALA A 25 -38.59 -20.39 -3.42
CA ALA A 25 -37.65 -21.43 -2.98
C ALA A 25 -36.37 -20.88 -2.33
N PHE A 26 -35.94 -19.67 -2.70
CA PHE A 26 -34.75 -19.02 -2.14
C PHE A 26 -35.01 -18.37 -0.76
N SER A 27 -36.25 -17.92 -0.51
CA SER A 27 -36.65 -17.34 0.78
C SER A 27 -36.82 -18.40 1.89
N MET A 28 -37.28 -19.62 1.56
CA MET A 28 -37.44 -20.70 2.54
C MET A 28 -36.13 -21.44 2.89
N ARG A 29 -35.12 -21.45 2.01
CA ARG A 29 -33.80 -22.05 2.32
C ARG A 29 -32.92 -21.20 3.23
N LYS A 30 -33.10 -19.87 3.25
CA LYS A 30 -32.36 -18.97 4.17
C LYS A 30 -32.81 -19.10 5.63
N ARG A 31 -34.05 -19.51 5.90
CA ARG A 31 -34.56 -19.65 7.27
C ARG A 31 -34.28 -21.03 7.90
N PHE A 32 -33.99 -22.06 7.11
CA PHE A 32 -33.58 -23.38 7.62
C PHE A 32 -32.06 -23.53 7.83
N LEU A 33 -31.21 -22.82 7.07
CA LEU A 33 -29.76 -22.83 7.33
C LEU A 33 -29.34 -21.94 8.52
N ALA A 34 -30.11 -20.91 8.85
CA ALA A 34 -29.85 -20.07 10.02
C ALA A 34 -30.16 -20.79 11.36
N ALA A 35 -31.04 -21.79 11.37
CA ALA A 35 -31.38 -22.56 12.56
C ALA A 35 -30.44 -23.76 12.82
N LEU A 36 -29.74 -24.27 11.80
CA LEU A 36 -28.78 -25.38 11.94
C LEU A 36 -27.35 -24.91 12.24
N LEU A 37 -26.99 -23.65 11.96
CA LEU A 37 -25.71 -23.07 12.38
C LEU A 37 -25.70 -22.57 13.82
N ALA A 38 -26.87 -22.38 14.44
CA ALA A 38 -27.01 -21.94 15.82
C ALA A 38 -26.97 -23.10 16.85
N LEU A 39 -26.84 -24.35 16.40
CA LEU A 39 -26.87 -25.55 17.25
C LEU A 39 -25.62 -26.44 17.17
N VAL A 40 -24.54 -25.97 16.50
CA VAL A 40 -23.24 -26.68 16.43
C VAL A 40 -22.07 -25.82 16.96
N LEU A 41 -22.33 -24.68 17.57
CA LEU A 41 -21.32 -23.82 18.21
C LEU A 41 -21.46 -23.74 19.74
N THR A 42 -21.92 -24.82 20.37
CA THR A 42 -21.72 -25.07 21.80
C THR A 42 -20.84 -26.30 21.94
N GLY A 43 -19.53 -26.13 21.77
CA GLY A 43 -18.60 -27.27 21.88
C GLY A 43 -17.20 -27.04 21.32
N ALA A 44 -16.62 -25.86 21.49
CA ALA A 44 -15.17 -25.64 21.49
C ALA A 44 -14.93 -24.23 22.01
N LEU A 45 -14.74 -24.11 23.32
CA LEU A 45 -14.10 -22.94 23.89
C LEU A 45 -12.68 -22.88 23.28
N PRO A 46 -12.21 -21.75 22.73
CA PRO A 46 -10.78 -21.53 22.71
C PRO A 46 -10.37 -21.41 24.18
N GLU A 47 -9.52 -22.33 24.63
CA GLU A 47 -8.85 -22.17 25.91
C GLU A 47 -8.24 -20.77 25.94
N SER A 48 -8.58 -20.05 26.99
CA SER A 48 -7.92 -18.85 27.43
C SER A 48 -6.42 -19.11 27.41
N ALA A 49 -5.69 -18.53 26.45
CA ALA A 49 -4.25 -18.45 26.51
C ALA A 49 -3.89 -17.43 27.59
N PHE A 50 -4.02 -17.84 28.85
CA PHE A 50 -3.30 -17.21 29.94
C PHE A 50 -1.82 -17.38 29.62
N GLY A 51 -1.08 -16.28 29.43
CA GLY A 51 0.36 -16.31 29.56
C GLY A 51 0.66 -16.76 30.99
N GLN A 52 1.09 -18.00 31.16
CA GLN A 52 1.41 -18.58 32.46
C GLN A 52 2.81 -18.12 32.88
N ASP A 53 2.95 -17.82 34.17
CA ASP A 53 4.21 -17.54 34.87
C ASP A 53 5.32 -18.52 34.47
N CYS A 54 6.52 -18.01 34.22
CA CYS A 54 7.64 -18.78 33.69
C CYS A 54 8.05 -19.93 34.64
N GLY A 55 8.29 -21.11 34.06
CA GLY A 55 8.72 -22.34 34.74
C GLY A 55 9.51 -23.24 33.77
N CYS A 56 10.39 -22.63 32.97
CA CYS A 56 11.03 -23.31 31.85
C CYS A 56 11.99 -24.42 32.27
N ALA A 57 12.06 -25.48 31.47
CA ALA A 57 13.02 -26.56 31.66
C ALA A 57 14.46 -26.03 31.60
N ALA A 58 15.37 -26.67 32.34
CA ALA A 58 16.77 -26.25 32.45
C ALA A 58 17.43 -26.10 31.07
N GLY A 59 18.00 -24.92 30.80
CA GLY A 59 18.65 -24.59 29.54
C GLY A 59 17.76 -23.91 28.49
N LEU A 60 16.47 -23.71 28.77
CA LEU A 60 15.56 -22.93 27.92
C LEU A 60 15.29 -21.55 28.51
N CYS A 61 15.09 -20.59 27.62
CA CYS A 61 14.79 -19.20 27.93
C CYS A 61 13.29 -18.96 27.93
N CYS A 62 12.80 -18.14 28.87
CA CYS A 62 11.45 -17.61 28.84
C CYS A 62 11.44 -16.32 28.03
N SER A 63 10.75 -16.30 26.89
CA SER A 63 10.65 -15.13 26.03
C SER A 63 9.90 -13.98 26.70
N GLN A 64 9.97 -12.79 26.11
CA GLN A 64 9.20 -11.63 26.56
C GLN A 64 7.68 -11.84 26.55
N PHE A 65 7.19 -12.90 25.90
CA PHE A 65 5.77 -13.27 25.83
C PHE A 65 5.41 -14.45 26.74
N GLY A 66 6.34 -14.94 27.56
CA GLY A 66 6.09 -16.04 28.49
C GLY A 66 6.19 -17.43 27.86
N TYR A 67 6.88 -17.58 26.73
CA TYR A 67 7.09 -18.88 26.08
C TYR A 67 8.49 -19.41 26.29
N CYS A 68 8.61 -20.69 26.61
CA CYS A 68 9.91 -21.35 26.76
C CYS A 68 10.47 -21.79 25.40
N GLY A 69 11.74 -21.51 25.15
CA GLY A 69 12.43 -21.97 23.95
C GLY A 69 13.91 -21.66 23.94
N SER A 70 14.56 -21.89 22.80
CA SER A 70 15.98 -21.61 22.60
C SER A 70 16.17 -20.80 21.31
N GLY A 71 17.30 -20.12 21.19
CA GLY A 71 17.54 -19.19 20.08
C GLY A 71 17.06 -17.77 20.39
N ASN A 72 17.35 -16.83 19.49
CA ASN A 72 17.23 -15.40 19.79
C ASN A 72 15.79 -14.91 20.04
N ASP A 73 14.79 -15.59 19.50
CA ASP A 73 13.37 -15.25 19.72
C ASP A 73 12.89 -15.52 21.15
N TYR A 74 13.62 -16.37 21.88
CA TYR A 74 13.31 -16.77 23.26
C TYR A 74 14.34 -16.24 24.24
N CYS A 75 15.62 -16.34 23.86
CA CYS A 75 16.77 -15.96 24.69
C CYS A 75 17.26 -14.54 24.44
N GLY A 76 16.81 -13.86 23.38
CA GLY A 76 17.26 -12.51 23.03
C GLY A 76 16.56 -11.41 23.81
N THR A 77 16.31 -10.29 23.14
CA THR A 77 15.70 -9.09 23.72
C THR A 77 14.38 -9.39 24.44
N GLY A 78 14.28 -8.95 25.71
CA GLY A 78 13.08 -9.12 26.53
C GLY A 78 12.92 -10.51 27.16
N CYS A 79 13.91 -11.40 27.03
CA CYS A 79 13.95 -12.66 27.77
C CYS A 79 13.79 -12.42 29.28
N ARG A 80 12.83 -13.13 29.90
CA ARG A 80 12.39 -12.96 31.28
C ARG A 80 13.19 -13.84 32.26
N GLU A 81 13.51 -15.07 31.88
CA GLU A 81 14.17 -16.09 32.71
C GLU A 81 14.97 -17.10 31.84
N GLY A 82 15.86 -17.89 32.45
CA GLY A 82 16.71 -18.87 31.76
C GLY A 82 18.03 -18.28 31.27
N PRO A 83 18.77 -18.93 30.34
CA PRO A 83 20.05 -18.44 29.83
C PRO A 83 19.84 -17.30 28.82
N CYS A 84 19.18 -16.22 29.24
CA CYS A 84 18.97 -15.03 28.44
C CYS A 84 20.31 -14.47 27.95
N ASN A 85 20.38 -14.14 26.67
CA ASN A 85 21.48 -13.39 26.10
C ASN A 85 21.62 -12.08 26.87
N ALA A 86 22.82 -11.80 27.37
CA ALA A 86 23.09 -10.49 27.94
C ALA A 86 22.72 -9.42 26.89
N SER A 87 21.85 -8.48 27.27
CA SER A 87 21.63 -7.30 26.42
C SER A 87 23.00 -6.69 26.13
N PRO A 88 23.31 -6.39 24.85
CA PRO A 88 24.54 -5.66 24.54
C PRO A 88 24.57 -4.41 25.42
N GLY A 89 25.65 -4.23 26.19
CA GLY A 89 25.86 -3.00 26.93
C GLY A 89 25.89 -1.79 25.99
N PRO A 90 25.69 -0.56 26.50
CA PRO A 90 25.70 0.63 25.68
C PRO A 90 27.00 0.70 24.86
N ASN A 91 26.86 0.93 23.56
CA ASN A 91 27.93 0.85 22.56
C ASN A 91 28.91 2.04 22.58
N GLY A 92 28.87 2.85 23.64
CA GLY A 92 29.68 4.06 23.79
C GLY A 92 29.24 5.25 22.95
N ALA A 93 28.17 5.15 22.15
CA ALA A 93 27.61 6.28 21.42
C ALA A 93 26.98 7.31 22.37
N SER A 94 27.14 8.59 22.04
CA SER A 94 26.51 9.71 22.74
C SER A 94 25.37 10.24 21.88
N VAL A 95 24.12 10.09 22.36
CA VAL A 95 22.95 10.67 21.67
C VAL A 95 23.08 12.18 21.54
N ALA A 96 23.72 12.84 22.52
CA ALA A 96 24.00 14.27 22.46
C ALA A 96 24.98 14.65 21.35
N ASP A 97 25.96 13.80 21.06
CA ASP A 97 26.93 14.07 19.99
C ASP A 97 26.35 13.77 18.61
N ILE A 98 25.44 12.79 18.50
CA ILE A 98 24.75 12.47 17.25
C ILE A 98 23.69 13.53 16.94
N VAL A 99 22.82 13.84 17.90
CA VAL A 99 21.80 14.88 17.76
C VAL A 99 22.47 16.21 18.09
N THR A 100 23.15 16.79 17.12
CA THR A 100 23.77 18.12 17.26
C THR A 100 22.73 19.24 17.19
N ASP A 101 23.11 20.46 17.61
CA ASP A 101 22.27 21.65 17.38
C ASP A 101 21.98 21.86 15.90
N ALA A 102 22.94 21.60 15.01
CA ALA A 102 22.76 21.72 13.58
C ALA A 102 21.70 20.74 13.04
N PHE A 103 21.76 19.47 13.45
CA PHE A 103 20.79 18.46 13.04
C PHE A 103 19.38 18.80 13.56
N PHE A 104 19.23 19.05 14.86
CA PHE A 104 17.93 19.36 15.45
C PHE A 104 17.34 20.65 14.87
N ASN A 105 18.14 21.71 14.77
CA ASN A 105 17.70 22.99 14.22
C ASN A 105 17.42 22.91 12.71
N GLY A 106 18.09 22.01 11.99
CA GLY A 106 17.81 21.72 10.58
C GLY A 106 16.42 21.12 10.36
N ILE A 107 15.92 20.29 11.29
CA ILE A 107 14.56 19.76 11.26
C ILE A 107 13.55 20.88 11.55
N ILE A 108 13.66 21.50 12.73
CA ILE A 108 12.67 22.50 13.20
C ILE A 108 12.71 23.79 12.36
N GLY A 109 13.82 24.04 11.67
CA GLY A 109 13.99 25.18 10.75
C GLY A 109 13.04 25.13 9.56
N GLN A 110 12.60 23.92 9.16
CA GLN A 110 11.66 23.71 8.04
C GLN A 110 10.22 24.10 8.38
N ALA A 111 9.87 24.12 9.67
CA ALA A 111 8.56 24.57 10.12
C ALA A 111 8.42 26.10 9.97
N ALA A 112 7.22 26.55 9.61
CA ALA A 112 6.88 27.96 9.51
C ALA A 112 7.16 28.69 10.84
N ALA A 113 7.56 29.96 10.76
CA ALA A 113 7.86 30.76 11.96
C ALA A 113 6.66 30.90 12.92
N SER A 114 5.44 30.79 12.41
CA SER A 114 4.20 30.84 13.19
C SER A 114 3.84 29.53 13.89
N CYS A 115 4.58 28.44 13.66
CA CYS A 115 4.29 27.15 14.27
C CYS A 115 4.51 27.17 15.79
N ALA A 116 3.50 26.78 16.55
CA ALA A 116 3.55 26.76 18.02
C ALA A 116 4.64 25.82 18.58
N GLY A 117 4.97 24.74 17.87
CA GLY A 117 6.03 23.82 18.29
C GLY A 117 7.44 24.39 18.15
N LYS A 118 7.65 25.42 17.30
CA LYS A 118 8.98 25.98 17.02
C LYS A 118 9.66 26.63 18.23
N SER A 119 8.88 27.24 19.12
CA SER A 119 9.35 27.81 20.39
C SER A 119 9.27 26.84 21.57
N PHE A 120 8.62 25.68 21.37
CA PHE A 120 8.38 24.71 22.42
C PHE A 120 9.44 23.61 22.42
N TYR A 121 9.69 22.97 21.28
CA TYR A 121 10.63 21.87 21.17
C TYR A 121 12.07 22.37 21.09
N THR A 122 12.90 21.93 22.03
CA THR A 122 14.32 22.28 22.07
C THR A 122 15.18 21.03 22.15
N ARG A 123 16.37 21.10 21.55
CA ARG A 123 17.36 20.03 21.66
C ARG A 123 17.72 19.73 23.12
N ALA A 124 17.87 20.77 23.95
CA ALA A 124 18.19 20.61 25.37
C ALA A 124 17.14 19.76 26.11
N ALA A 125 15.85 20.02 25.87
CA ALA A 125 14.77 19.22 26.45
C ALA A 125 14.77 17.78 25.93
N PHE A 126 15.06 17.56 24.64
CA PHE A 126 15.22 16.22 24.09
C PHE A 126 16.37 15.45 24.78
N ILE A 127 17.55 16.05 24.92
CA ILE A 127 18.69 15.41 25.59
C ILE A 127 18.40 15.15 27.07
N GLN A 128 17.71 16.06 27.76
CA GLN A 128 17.25 15.84 29.12
C GLN A 128 16.28 14.65 29.22
N ALA A 129 15.35 14.50 28.27
CA ALA A 129 14.42 13.38 28.24
C ALA A 129 15.12 12.04 27.95
N VAL A 130 16.09 12.01 27.04
CA VAL A 130 16.92 10.83 26.73
C VAL A 130 17.64 10.29 27.96
N GLY A 131 18.00 11.14 28.93
CA GLY A 131 18.59 10.71 30.20
C GLY A 131 17.73 9.73 31.01
N SER A 132 16.42 9.61 30.72
CA SER A 132 15.53 8.61 31.32
C SER A 132 15.46 7.29 30.54
N TYR A 133 16.06 7.21 29.35
CA TYR A 133 16.00 6.05 28.44
C TYR A 133 17.40 5.71 27.92
N SER A 134 18.23 5.15 28.79
CA SER A 134 19.66 4.88 28.53
C SER A 134 19.95 3.94 27.37
N GLN A 135 18.98 3.12 26.93
CA GLN A 135 19.09 2.21 25.79
C GLN A 135 18.74 2.86 24.43
N PHE A 136 18.08 4.01 24.44
CA PHE A 136 17.71 4.71 23.21
C PHE A 136 18.97 5.24 22.52
N GLY A 137 19.20 4.84 21.27
CA GLY A 137 20.33 5.32 20.49
C GLY A 137 21.69 4.85 21.02
N THR A 138 21.74 3.79 21.81
CA THR A 138 22.99 3.25 22.39
C THR A 138 23.12 1.73 22.26
N THR A 139 22.17 1.08 21.59
CA THR A 139 22.17 -0.37 21.35
C THR A 139 22.75 -0.70 19.97
N GLY A 140 23.55 -1.75 19.87
CA GLY A 140 24.16 -2.20 18.60
C GLY A 140 25.44 -1.45 18.24
N SER A 141 25.71 -1.19 16.96
CA SER A 141 26.84 -0.36 16.52
C SER A 141 26.54 1.14 16.65
N THR A 142 27.56 2.00 16.58
CA THR A 142 27.36 3.46 16.51
C THR A 142 26.53 3.89 15.30
N ASP A 143 26.53 3.09 14.24
CA ASP A 143 25.67 3.34 13.07
C ASP A 143 24.22 2.92 13.35
N ASP A 144 24.01 1.88 14.15
CA ASP A 144 22.66 1.52 14.63
C ASP A 144 22.08 2.61 15.52
N SER A 145 22.91 3.21 16.39
CA SER A 145 22.52 4.41 17.17
C SER A 145 22.04 5.54 16.27
N LYS A 146 22.80 5.88 15.22
CA LYS A 146 22.43 6.93 14.27
C LYS A 146 21.17 6.58 13.48
N ARG A 147 21.01 5.33 13.05
CA ARG A 147 19.80 4.85 12.37
C ARG A 147 18.58 4.92 13.29
N GLU A 148 18.72 4.55 14.56
CA GLU A 148 17.64 4.65 15.54
C GLU A 148 17.20 6.09 15.75
N ILE A 149 18.16 6.98 15.96
CA ILE A 149 17.91 8.41 16.13
C ILE A 149 17.25 8.98 14.87
N ALA A 150 17.77 8.68 13.67
CA ALA A 150 17.17 9.11 12.42
C ALA A 150 15.73 8.61 12.27
N ALA A 151 15.46 7.34 12.62
CA ALA A 151 14.13 6.76 12.53
C ALA A 151 13.14 7.46 13.48
N PHE A 152 13.53 7.68 14.73
CA PHE A 152 12.73 8.41 15.71
C PHE A 152 12.36 9.81 15.20
N PHE A 153 13.36 10.58 14.74
CA PHE A 153 13.13 11.94 14.24
C PHE A 153 12.32 11.98 12.95
N ALA A 154 12.44 10.97 12.08
CA ALA A 154 11.64 10.86 10.86
C ALA A 154 10.16 10.64 11.16
N HIS A 155 9.86 9.76 12.11
CA HIS A 155 8.49 9.59 12.59
C HIS A 155 7.98 10.86 13.25
N ALA A 156 8.75 11.46 14.16
CA ALA A 156 8.35 12.69 14.83
C ALA A 156 8.07 13.83 13.84
N THR A 157 8.90 13.96 12.82
CA THR A 157 8.73 14.94 11.74
C THR A 157 7.44 14.73 10.98
N HIS A 158 7.11 13.48 10.65
CA HIS A 158 5.87 13.15 9.98
C HIS A 158 4.65 13.49 10.84
N GLU A 159 4.64 13.06 12.11
CA GLU A 159 3.51 13.27 13.01
C GLU A 159 3.23 14.76 13.30
N THR A 160 4.29 15.56 13.37
CA THR A 160 4.19 16.95 13.85
C THR A 160 4.37 17.99 12.75
N GLY A 161 4.67 17.57 11.53
CA GLY A 161 5.04 18.47 10.43
C GLY A 161 6.31 19.26 10.77
N HIS A 162 7.43 18.57 11.00
CA HIS A 162 8.73 19.15 11.39
C HIS A 162 8.68 19.89 12.74
N PHE A 163 8.05 19.29 13.75
CA PHE A 163 7.81 19.89 15.06
C PHE A 163 6.97 21.17 15.00
N CYS A 164 6.13 21.34 13.98
CA CYS A 164 5.22 22.47 13.91
C CYS A 164 4.10 22.35 14.96
N HIS A 165 3.56 21.13 15.10
CA HIS A 165 2.41 20.83 15.96
C HIS A 165 2.83 20.15 17.27
N LYS A 166 2.21 20.60 18.38
CA LYS A 166 2.33 19.96 19.70
C LYS A 166 1.16 19.05 20.02
N GLU A 167 0.07 19.26 19.31
CA GLU A 167 -1.24 18.66 19.48
C GLU A 167 -1.80 18.35 18.10
N GLU A 168 -2.61 17.31 18.04
CA GLU A 168 -3.34 16.92 16.84
C GLU A 168 -4.21 18.07 16.32
N ILE A 169 -4.28 18.22 15.00
CA ILE A 169 -5.19 19.19 14.38
C ILE A 169 -6.63 18.79 14.71
N ASP A 170 -7.38 19.76 15.23
CA ASP A 170 -8.72 19.60 15.78
C ASP A 170 -8.79 18.60 16.95
N GLY A 171 -7.67 18.35 17.64
CA GLY A 171 -7.57 17.44 18.78
C GLY A 171 -8.63 17.68 19.86
N PRO A 172 -8.87 18.92 20.35
CA PRO A 172 -9.90 19.21 21.34
C PRO A 172 -11.34 18.81 20.94
N SER A 173 -11.60 18.53 19.65
CA SER A 173 -12.89 18.02 19.17
C SER A 173 -12.97 16.48 19.15
N LYS A 174 -11.88 15.79 19.50
CA LYS A 174 -11.73 14.34 19.44
C LYS A 174 -11.35 13.81 20.82
N ASP A 175 -12.17 12.92 21.35
CA ASP A 175 -12.01 12.41 22.71
C ASP A 175 -10.90 11.34 22.83
N TYR A 176 -10.81 10.43 21.85
CA TYR A 176 -9.87 9.29 21.87
C TYR A 176 -9.91 8.51 23.21
N CYS A 177 -11.10 8.31 23.75
CA CYS A 177 -11.32 7.49 24.92
C CYS A 177 -11.88 6.12 24.51
N ASP A 178 -11.27 5.02 25.00
CA ASP A 178 -11.91 3.72 25.06
C ASP A 178 -12.58 3.54 26.43
N GLU A 179 -13.89 3.75 26.46
CA GLU A 179 -14.74 3.64 27.66
C GLU A 179 -14.78 2.22 28.25
N ASN A 180 -14.38 1.20 27.49
CA ASN A 180 -14.34 -0.18 27.99
C ASN A 180 -13.04 -0.49 28.74
N ASN A 181 -12.05 0.40 28.71
CA ASN A 181 -10.78 0.17 29.37
C ASN A 181 -10.87 0.49 30.88
N THR A 182 -11.09 -0.55 31.69
CA THR A 182 -11.21 -0.41 33.15
C THR A 182 -9.88 -0.21 33.87
N GLN A 183 -8.75 -0.54 33.24
CA GLN A 183 -7.42 -0.36 33.82
C GLN A 183 -6.96 1.10 33.74
N TYR A 184 -7.31 1.78 32.65
CA TYR A 184 -7.01 3.19 32.40
C TYR A 184 -8.31 3.93 32.05
N PRO A 185 -9.21 4.11 33.02
CA PRO A 185 -10.54 4.66 32.77
C PRO A 185 -10.45 6.11 32.26
N CYS A 186 -11.40 6.48 31.42
CA CYS A 186 -11.51 7.84 30.93
C CYS A 186 -11.97 8.77 32.06
N VAL A 187 -11.38 9.96 32.09
CA VAL A 187 -11.72 11.00 33.06
C VAL A 187 -12.67 11.97 32.37
N GLN A 188 -13.76 12.29 33.06
CA GLN A 188 -14.73 13.26 32.56
C GLN A 188 -14.04 14.58 32.18
N ASP A 189 -14.44 15.15 31.04
CA ASP A 189 -13.91 16.41 30.49
C ASP A 189 -12.42 16.37 30.12
N LYS A 190 -11.84 15.18 29.91
CA LYS A 190 -10.47 14.99 29.41
C LYS A 190 -10.46 14.29 28.07
N GLY A 191 -9.72 14.86 27.11
CA GLY A 191 -9.48 14.26 25.80
C GLY A 191 -8.05 13.73 25.66
N TYR A 192 -7.92 12.53 25.09
CA TYR A 192 -6.67 11.79 24.88
C TYR A 192 -6.22 11.80 23.42
N TYR A 193 -6.50 12.88 22.70
CA TYR A 193 -6.01 13.11 21.33
C TYR A 193 -4.48 13.23 21.26
N GLY A 194 -3.95 13.19 20.03
CA GLY A 194 -2.51 13.18 19.77
C GLY A 194 -1.78 14.37 20.39
N ARG A 195 -0.76 14.10 21.21
CA ARG A 195 0.15 15.14 21.73
C ARG A 195 1.62 14.71 21.64
N GLY A 196 2.49 15.71 21.53
CA GLY A 196 3.94 15.53 21.50
C GLY A 196 4.49 14.96 20.19
N PRO A 197 5.79 14.61 20.17
CA PRO A 197 6.52 14.24 18.96
C PRO A 197 5.96 13.04 18.21
N LEU A 198 5.47 12.01 18.92
CA LEU A 198 4.88 10.82 18.30
C LEU A 198 3.35 10.78 18.41
N GLN A 199 2.71 11.93 18.70
CA GLN A 199 1.25 12.08 18.80
C GLN A 199 0.60 11.00 19.69
N LEU A 200 1.08 10.88 20.94
CA LEU A 200 0.53 9.94 21.92
C LEU A 200 -0.98 10.13 22.01
N SER A 201 -1.74 9.07 21.76
CA SER A 201 -3.20 9.08 21.66
C SER A 201 -3.79 7.92 22.45
N TRP A 202 -5.02 8.07 22.92
CA TRP A 202 -5.79 7.10 23.71
C TRP A 202 -5.46 6.99 25.21
N ASN A 203 -6.50 6.91 26.04
CA ASN A 203 -6.42 6.72 27.50
C ASN A 203 -5.50 5.57 27.90
N TYR A 204 -5.55 4.46 27.17
CA TYR A 204 -4.71 3.28 27.42
C TYR A 204 -3.22 3.45 27.05
N ASN A 205 -2.84 4.55 26.41
CA ASN A 205 -1.44 4.93 26.24
C ASN A 205 -1.03 6.03 27.23
N TYR A 206 -1.89 7.02 27.48
CA TYR A 206 -1.63 8.09 28.45
C TYR A 206 -1.46 7.57 29.87
N GLY A 207 -2.31 6.64 30.31
CA GLY A 207 -2.24 6.03 31.63
C GLY A 207 -0.88 5.38 31.93
N PRO A 208 -0.44 4.36 31.17
CA PRO A 208 0.84 3.69 31.41
C PRO A 208 2.05 4.59 31.14
N ALA A 209 1.99 5.51 30.17
CA ALA A 209 3.04 6.51 29.97
C ALA A 209 3.20 7.41 31.21
N GLY A 210 2.08 7.90 31.76
CA GLY A 210 2.04 8.68 32.98
C GLY A 210 2.68 7.97 34.16
N GLN A 211 2.29 6.71 34.39
CA GLN A 211 2.87 5.87 35.44
C GLN A 211 4.37 5.66 35.28
N SER A 212 4.85 5.43 34.05
CA SER A 212 6.27 5.20 33.77
C SER A 212 7.12 6.46 33.90
N ILE A 213 6.59 7.62 33.52
CA ILE A 213 7.34 8.88 33.42
C ILE A 213 7.24 9.71 34.71
N GLY A 214 6.19 9.50 35.50
CA GLY A 214 5.91 10.23 36.73
C GLY A 214 5.00 11.45 36.52
N PHE A 215 3.98 11.34 35.65
CA PHE A 215 2.91 12.34 35.53
C PHE A 215 1.53 11.68 35.56
N ASP A 216 0.50 12.45 35.89
CA ASP A 216 -0.88 11.96 35.86
C ASP A 216 -1.44 12.01 34.43
N GLY A 217 -1.24 10.93 33.68
CA GLY A 217 -1.68 10.88 32.28
C GLY A 217 -3.19 10.85 32.07
N LEU A 218 -3.96 10.42 33.07
CA LEU A 218 -5.42 10.34 32.94
C LEU A 218 -6.10 11.67 33.31
N ASN A 219 -5.67 12.33 34.40
CA ASN A 219 -6.27 13.59 34.84
C ASN A 219 -5.58 14.83 34.23
N ASN A 220 -4.33 14.70 33.77
CA ASN A 220 -3.57 15.81 33.19
C ASN A 220 -2.88 15.43 31.86
N PRO A 221 -3.61 14.97 30.83
CA PRO A 221 -3.02 14.62 29.53
C PRO A 221 -2.38 15.83 28.82
N ASP A 222 -2.86 17.06 29.10
CA ASP A 222 -2.36 18.31 28.51
C ASP A 222 -0.89 18.61 28.86
N ILE A 223 -0.35 17.96 29.90
CA ILE A 223 1.07 18.11 30.26
C ILE A 223 2.01 17.71 29.12
N VAL A 224 1.60 16.76 28.27
CA VAL A 224 2.38 16.29 27.11
C VAL A 224 2.55 17.41 26.06
N ALA A 225 1.68 18.42 26.03
CA ALA A 225 1.76 19.55 25.11
C ALA A 225 2.21 20.88 25.77
N SER A 226 2.37 20.89 27.10
CA SER A 226 2.75 22.08 27.88
C SER A 226 4.09 21.98 28.61
N ASP A 227 4.60 20.77 28.86
CA ASP A 227 5.96 20.53 29.33
C ASP A 227 6.77 19.79 28.26
N VAL A 228 7.81 20.45 27.72
CA VAL A 228 8.60 19.91 26.61
C VAL A 228 9.39 18.65 27.00
N VAL A 229 9.84 18.53 28.25
CA VAL A 229 10.58 17.35 28.70
C VAL A 229 9.63 16.17 28.84
N VAL A 230 8.45 16.38 29.42
CA VAL A 230 7.40 15.35 29.48
C VAL A 230 6.95 14.95 28.07
N SER A 231 6.85 15.91 27.15
CA SER A 231 6.53 15.68 25.74
C SER A 231 7.51 14.70 25.08
N PHE A 232 8.81 14.94 25.21
CA PHE A 232 9.83 14.03 24.68
C PHE A 232 9.88 12.70 25.43
N LYS A 233 9.70 12.69 26.76
CA LYS A 233 9.63 11.44 27.52
C LYS A 233 8.45 10.57 27.10
N ALA A 234 7.29 11.15 26.83
CA ALA A 234 6.12 10.43 26.32
C ALA A 234 6.41 9.76 24.95
N ALA A 235 7.06 10.48 24.04
CA ALA A 235 7.49 9.91 22.75
C ALA A 235 8.54 8.81 22.91
N LEU A 236 9.55 9.01 23.76
CA LEU A 236 10.58 8.01 24.05
C LEU A 236 10.00 6.78 24.75
N TRP A 237 9.07 6.96 25.69
CA TRP A 237 8.31 5.86 26.30
C TRP A 237 7.62 5.02 25.23
N PHE A 238 6.87 5.66 24.33
CA PHE A 238 6.16 4.94 23.27
C PHE A 238 7.16 4.19 22.37
N TRP A 239 8.24 4.85 21.97
CA TRP A 239 9.29 4.27 21.15
C TRP A 239 9.93 3.05 21.79
N MET A 240 10.36 3.16 23.05
CA MET A 240 11.07 2.08 23.74
C MET A 240 10.16 0.87 24.02
N ASN A 241 8.86 1.10 24.26
CA ASN A 241 7.92 0.00 24.54
C ASN A 241 7.36 -0.66 23.28
N ASN A 242 7.24 0.06 22.16
CA ASN A 242 6.52 -0.45 20.98
C ASN A 242 7.36 -0.53 19.70
N VAL A 243 8.47 0.19 19.60
CA VAL A 243 9.21 0.39 18.33
C VAL A 243 10.66 -0.09 18.41
N HIS A 244 11.35 0.16 19.52
CA HIS A 244 12.79 -0.12 19.68
C HIS A 244 13.15 -1.58 19.34
N SER A 245 12.34 -2.55 19.80
CA SER A 245 12.59 -3.98 19.60
C SER A 245 12.51 -4.44 18.13
N VAL A 246 11.80 -3.69 17.27
CA VAL A 246 11.60 -4.06 15.86
C VAL A 246 12.53 -3.31 14.92
N ILE A 247 13.39 -2.40 15.43
CA ILE A 247 14.21 -1.56 14.56
C ILE A 247 15.20 -2.35 13.70
N GLY A 248 15.71 -3.47 14.22
CA GLY A 248 16.57 -4.38 13.47
C GLY A 248 15.87 -5.08 12.29
N GLN A 249 14.54 -5.05 12.25
CA GLN A 249 13.74 -5.57 11.13
C GLN A 249 13.61 -4.56 9.97
N GLY A 250 14.13 -3.34 10.16
CA GLY A 250 14.12 -2.24 9.19
C GLY A 250 13.03 -1.21 9.46
N PHE A 251 13.15 -0.04 8.82
CA PHE A 251 12.27 1.11 9.03
C PHE A 251 10.80 0.82 8.67
N GLY A 252 10.53 -0.10 7.74
CA GLY A 252 9.16 -0.56 7.49
C GLY A 252 8.48 -1.19 8.70
N ALA A 253 9.24 -1.85 9.58
CA ALA A 253 8.71 -2.43 10.82
C ALA A 253 8.37 -1.35 11.86
N THR A 254 9.14 -0.25 11.90
CA THR A 254 8.85 0.89 12.80
C THR A 254 7.59 1.63 12.37
N ILE A 255 7.36 1.81 11.05
CA ILE A 255 6.09 2.34 10.52
C ILE A 255 4.91 1.44 10.92
N ARG A 256 5.08 0.12 10.82
CA ARG A 256 4.04 -0.84 11.19
C ARG A 256 3.73 -0.79 12.69
N ALA A 257 4.74 -0.65 13.54
CA ALA A 257 4.60 -0.53 14.98
C ALA A 257 3.88 0.77 15.41
N ILE A 258 4.10 1.86 14.69
CA ILE A 258 3.50 3.16 15.01
C ILE A 258 2.07 3.28 14.47
N ASN A 259 1.85 2.97 13.18
CA ASN A 259 0.55 3.21 12.55
C ASN A 259 0.19 2.18 11.47
N GLY A 260 0.57 0.92 11.67
CA GLY A 260 0.48 -0.11 10.64
C GLY A 260 -0.91 -0.39 10.10
N GLN A 261 -1.97 -0.21 10.91
CA GLN A 261 -3.35 -0.41 10.48
C GLN A 261 -3.83 0.66 9.49
N LEU A 262 -3.34 1.90 9.61
CA LEU A 262 -3.76 3.03 8.79
C LEU A 262 -2.85 3.29 7.59
N GLU A 263 -1.58 2.86 7.66
CA GLU A 263 -0.57 3.25 6.67
C GLU A 263 -0.01 2.08 5.85
N CYS A 264 0.13 0.89 6.44
CA CYS A 264 0.76 -0.23 5.76
C CYS A 264 -0.20 -0.99 4.83
N ASN A 265 0.34 -1.91 4.03
CA ASN A 265 -0.40 -2.79 3.12
C ASN A 265 -1.23 -2.04 2.05
N GLY A 266 -0.77 -0.85 1.65
CA GLY A 266 -1.41 -0.03 0.63
C GLY A 266 -2.52 0.88 1.15
N ALA A 267 -2.74 0.96 2.47
CA ALA A 267 -3.75 1.82 3.07
C ALA A 267 -3.45 3.31 2.87
N ASN A 268 -2.18 3.72 3.06
CA ASN A 268 -1.76 5.08 2.74
C ASN A 268 -0.30 5.12 2.21
N PRO A 269 -0.09 4.78 0.93
CA PRO A 269 1.25 4.76 0.34
C PRO A 269 1.95 6.12 0.39
N GLY A 270 1.19 7.22 0.36
CA GLY A 270 1.72 8.58 0.42
C GLY A 270 2.38 8.89 1.77
N THR A 271 1.73 8.55 2.88
CA THR A 271 2.30 8.78 4.23
C THR A 271 3.52 7.90 4.49
N VAL A 272 3.46 6.62 4.08
CA VAL A 272 4.61 5.71 4.15
C VAL A 272 5.79 6.28 3.37
N THR A 273 5.55 6.76 2.15
CA THR A 273 6.59 7.37 1.30
C THR A 273 7.18 8.62 1.97
N ALA A 274 6.36 9.47 2.60
CA ALA A 274 6.84 10.65 3.31
C ALA A 274 7.74 10.28 4.49
N ARG A 275 7.36 9.29 5.31
CA ARG A 275 8.18 8.81 6.43
C ARG A 275 9.52 8.25 5.96
N VAL A 276 9.50 7.44 4.89
CA VAL A 276 10.72 6.90 4.27
C VAL A 276 11.62 8.02 3.76
N GLY A 277 11.03 9.08 3.18
CA GLY A 277 11.75 10.28 2.75
C GLY A 277 12.50 10.95 3.90
N TYR A 278 11.82 11.25 5.02
CA TYR A 278 12.46 11.86 6.20
C TYR A 278 13.55 10.97 6.80
N TYR A 279 13.29 9.66 6.94
CA TYR A 279 14.27 8.72 7.50
C TYR A 279 15.53 8.66 6.66
N THR A 280 15.36 8.62 5.35
CA THR A 280 16.48 8.61 4.41
C THR A 280 17.28 9.92 4.49
N ASP A 281 16.61 11.06 4.52
CA ASP A 281 17.26 12.37 4.67
C ASP A 281 18.06 12.44 5.99
N TYR A 282 17.48 12.02 7.10
CA TYR A 282 18.15 12.09 8.41
C TYR A 282 19.29 11.08 8.53
N CYS A 283 19.18 9.89 7.94
CA CYS A 283 20.30 8.97 7.83
C CYS A 283 21.46 9.60 7.06
N ASN A 284 21.18 10.28 5.95
CA ASN A 284 22.19 10.98 5.16
C ASN A 284 22.88 12.10 5.97
N GLN A 285 22.10 12.91 6.69
CA GLN A 285 22.64 13.98 7.55
C GLN A 285 23.52 13.44 8.68
N LEU A 286 23.21 12.25 9.21
CA LEU A 286 24.00 11.58 10.25
C LEU A 286 25.16 10.72 9.68
N GLY A 287 25.27 10.65 8.35
CA GLY A 287 26.32 9.91 7.66
C GLY A 287 26.19 8.39 7.80
N VAL A 288 24.96 7.85 7.77
CA VAL A 288 24.69 6.40 7.78
C VAL A 288 23.73 6.01 6.66
N ALA A 289 23.83 4.76 6.20
CA ALA A 289 22.87 4.21 5.25
C ALA A 289 21.52 3.88 5.95
N PRO A 290 20.36 4.21 5.34
CA PRO A 290 19.06 3.80 5.84
C PRO A 290 18.83 2.30 5.63
N VAL A 291 18.18 1.64 6.58
CA VAL A 291 17.76 0.23 6.46
C VAL A 291 16.25 0.18 6.24
N LEU A 292 15.80 0.15 4.98
CA LEU A 292 14.37 0.26 4.61
C LEU A 292 13.63 -1.08 4.67
N THR A 293 14.33 -2.18 4.41
CA THR A 293 13.87 -3.57 4.57
C THR A 293 14.99 -4.36 5.24
N GLY A 294 14.62 -5.31 6.11
CA GLY A 294 15.57 -6.08 6.91
C GLY A 294 16.68 -6.75 6.09
N ALA A 295 17.82 -6.09 6.04
CA ALA A 295 19.14 -6.63 5.73
C ALA A 295 20.17 -5.68 6.38
N LEU A 296 21.12 -6.25 7.12
CA LEU A 296 22.24 -5.57 7.78
C LEU A 296 23.13 -4.81 6.76
N PRO A 297 23.96 -3.85 7.22
CA PRO A 297 24.41 -2.73 6.41
C PRO A 297 25.65 -3.07 5.59
N GLU A 298 25.65 -2.70 4.31
CA GLU A 298 26.86 -2.27 3.61
C GLU A 298 26.62 -0.89 2.99
N SER A 299 27.59 -0.03 3.26
CA SER A 299 27.76 1.37 2.90
C SER A 299 27.49 1.72 1.44
N ALA A 300 26.71 2.78 1.18
CA ALA A 300 27.05 3.85 0.23
C ALA A 300 26.02 4.99 0.23
N PHE A 301 26.55 6.21 0.22
CA PHE A 301 25.87 7.50 0.10
C PHE A 301 25.04 7.65 -1.19
N GLY A 302 24.11 8.62 -1.19
CA GLY A 302 23.48 9.12 -2.41
C GLY A 302 23.08 10.60 -2.32
N GLN A 303 23.90 11.51 -2.88
CA GLN A 303 23.41 12.69 -3.60
C GLN A 303 24.37 12.98 -4.77
N ASN A 304 23.81 12.97 -5.99
CA ASN A 304 24.43 13.17 -7.31
C ASN A 304 25.51 12.14 -7.69
N CYS A 305 25.15 11.25 -8.62
CA CYS A 305 25.87 10.02 -8.95
C CYS A 305 27.37 10.25 -9.26
N GLY A 306 28.19 9.46 -8.56
CA GLY A 306 29.65 9.37 -8.65
C GLY A 306 30.09 8.00 -8.12
N CYS A 307 29.34 6.96 -8.51
CA CYS A 307 29.47 5.62 -7.95
C CYS A 307 30.85 5.02 -8.22
N ALA A 308 31.37 4.27 -7.24
CA ALA A 308 32.58 3.50 -7.42
C ALA A 308 32.45 2.55 -8.63
N ALA A 309 33.57 2.28 -9.31
CA ALA A 309 33.56 1.45 -10.51
C ALA A 309 32.90 0.08 -10.24
N GLY A 310 31.89 -0.26 -11.05
CA GLY A 310 31.12 -1.50 -10.90
C GLY A 310 29.81 -1.39 -10.11
N LEU A 311 29.49 -0.21 -9.54
CA LEU A 311 28.22 0.04 -8.85
C LEU A 311 27.28 0.91 -9.67
N CYS A 312 25.98 0.60 -9.60
CA CYS A 312 24.90 1.27 -10.31
C CYS A 312 24.29 2.38 -9.46
N CYS A 313 24.01 3.53 -10.06
CA CYS A 313 23.21 4.58 -9.45
C CYS A 313 21.73 4.31 -9.71
N SER A 314 20.94 4.03 -8.68
CA SER A 314 19.51 3.74 -8.80
C SER A 314 18.69 4.92 -9.30
N GLN A 315 17.43 4.67 -9.64
CA GLN A 315 16.46 5.71 -10.01
C GLN A 315 16.22 6.76 -8.94
N TYR A 316 16.68 6.51 -7.71
CA TYR A 316 16.56 7.42 -6.59
C TYR A 316 17.91 8.07 -6.21
N GLY A 317 18.99 7.80 -6.96
CA GLY A 317 20.29 8.43 -6.77
C GLY A 317 21.22 7.70 -5.79
N TYR A 318 21.02 6.41 -5.55
CA TYR A 318 21.84 5.60 -4.62
C TYR A 318 22.76 4.64 -5.36
N CYS A 319 24.01 4.51 -4.94
CA CYS A 319 24.95 3.56 -5.51
C CYS A 319 24.77 2.16 -4.89
N GLY A 320 24.70 1.13 -5.72
CA GLY A 320 24.66 -0.26 -5.26
C GLY A 320 24.66 -1.26 -6.40
N SER A 321 24.56 -2.54 -6.06
CA SER A 321 24.47 -3.65 -7.02
C SER A 321 23.15 -4.40 -6.84
N GLY A 322 22.72 -5.16 -7.83
CA GLY A 322 21.43 -5.87 -7.78
C GLY A 322 20.30 -5.08 -8.44
N ASN A 323 19.14 -5.71 -8.58
CA ASN A 323 18.05 -5.19 -9.42
C ASN A 323 17.43 -3.87 -8.89
N ASP A 324 17.53 -3.61 -7.60
CA ASP A 324 17.01 -2.37 -6.98
C ASP A 324 17.86 -1.14 -7.30
N TYR A 325 19.15 -1.35 -7.63
CA TYR A 325 20.11 -0.29 -7.96
C TYR A 325 20.40 -0.25 -9.46
N CYS A 326 20.65 -1.41 -10.04
CA CYS A 326 21.01 -1.58 -11.43
C CYS A 326 19.79 -1.73 -12.35
N GLY A 327 18.60 -2.07 -11.82
CA GLY A 327 17.41 -2.33 -12.63
C GLY A 327 16.64 -1.07 -13.05
N LYS A 328 15.31 -1.11 -12.90
CA LYS A 328 14.41 -0.09 -13.46
C LYS A 328 14.78 1.32 -12.97
N GLY A 329 15.04 2.21 -13.93
CA GLY A 329 15.32 3.63 -13.69
C GLY A 329 16.73 3.93 -13.20
N CYS A 330 17.64 2.95 -13.19
CA CYS A 330 19.06 3.18 -12.96
C CYS A 330 19.59 4.35 -13.82
N ARG A 331 20.28 5.29 -13.16
CA ARG A 331 20.74 6.58 -13.70
C ARG A 331 22.15 6.50 -14.29
N GLU A 332 23.07 5.76 -13.65
CA GLU A 332 24.50 5.66 -14.02
C GLU A 332 25.13 4.33 -13.55
N GLY A 333 26.34 3.98 -13.99
CA GLY A 333 27.03 2.72 -13.64
C GLY A 333 26.65 1.53 -14.54
N PRO A 334 26.95 0.27 -14.18
CA PRO A 334 26.61 -0.91 -14.97
C PRO A 334 25.11 -1.27 -14.82
N CYS A 335 24.24 -0.29 -15.08
CA CYS A 335 22.80 -0.47 -15.09
C CYS A 335 22.44 -1.71 -15.90
N TYR A 336 21.62 -2.59 -15.32
CA TYR A 336 21.01 -3.67 -16.04
C TYR A 336 20.25 -3.05 -17.20
N ALA A 337 20.68 -3.40 -18.39
CA ALA A 337 19.81 -3.25 -19.53
C ALA A 337 18.49 -3.92 -19.13
N PRO A 338 17.34 -3.25 -19.25
CA PRO A 338 16.08 -3.96 -19.15
C PRO A 338 16.20 -5.20 -20.04
N PRO A 339 15.76 -6.39 -19.58
CA PRO A 339 15.94 -7.62 -20.34
C PRO A 339 15.58 -7.32 -21.80
N GLY A 340 16.56 -7.52 -22.68
CA GLY A 340 16.36 -7.27 -24.10
C GLY A 340 15.15 -8.06 -24.56
N PRO A 341 14.46 -7.61 -25.63
CA PRO A 341 13.35 -8.37 -26.18
C PRO A 341 13.76 -9.82 -26.37
N ASN A 342 13.00 -10.75 -25.81
CA ASN A 342 13.30 -12.18 -25.81
C ASN A 342 13.12 -12.85 -27.19
N GLY A 343 13.03 -12.05 -28.25
CA GLY A 343 12.75 -12.49 -29.61
C GLY A 343 11.31 -12.95 -29.86
N ALA A 344 10.43 -12.96 -28.84
CA ALA A 344 9.03 -13.30 -29.04
C ALA A 344 8.33 -12.28 -29.94
N SER A 345 7.54 -12.78 -30.88
CA SER A 345 6.67 -11.97 -31.72
C SER A 345 5.27 -11.95 -31.10
N VAL A 346 4.84 -10.78 -30.63
CA VAL A 346 3.46 -10.57 -30.15
C VAL A 346 2.45 -10.92 -31.24
N ALA A 347 2.79 -10.66 -32.51
CA ALA A 347 1.94 -11.02 -33.65
C ALA A 347 1.79 -12.54 -33.81
N ASP A 348 2.83 -13.32 -33.50
CA ASP A 348 2.78 -14.79 -33.60
C ASP A 348 2.04 -15.42 -32.41
N ILE A 349 2.13 -14.80 -31.22
CA ILE A 349 1.39 -15.25 -30.03
C ILE A 349 -0.10 -14.87 -30.17
N VAL A 350 -0.39 -13.61 -30.47
CA VAL A 350 -1.75 -13.11 -30.69
C VAL A 350 -2.12 -13.41 -32.14
N THR A 351 -2.45 -14.66 -32.44
CA THR A 351 -2.90 -15.07 -33.77
C THR A 351 -4.32 -14.54 -34.08
N ASN A 352 -4.71 -14.58 -35.35
CA ASN A 352 -6.10 -14.35 -35.76
C ASN A 352 -7.06 -15.30 -35.02
N ALA A 353 -6.68 -16.57 -34.86
CA ALA A 353 -7.51 -17.55 -34.17
C ALA A 353 -7.72 -17.20 -32.69
N PHE A 354 -6.65 -16.81 -31.98
CA PHE A 354 -6.73 -16.40 -30.58
C PHE A 354 -7.61 -15.15 -30.42
N PHE A 355 -7.32 -14.07 -31.17
CA PHE A 355 -8.10 -12.83 -31.08
C PHE A 355 -9.57 -13.04 -31.47
N ASN A 356 -9.83 -13.77 -32.57
CA ASN A 356 -11.19 -14.03 -33.05
C ASN A 356 -11.99 -14.91 -32.09
N ARG A 357 -11.34 -15.79 -31.32
CA ARG A 357 -12.02 -16.58 -30.27
C ARG A 357 -12.48 -15.71 -29.11
N ILE A 358 -11.74 -14.66 -28.75
CA ILE A 358 -12.18 -13.72 -27.71
C ILE A 358 -13.36 -12.91 -28.22
N ILE A 359 -13.20 -12.17 -29.31
CA ILE A 359 -14.24 -11.26 -29.84
C ILE A 359 -15.45 -12.02 -30.40
N GLY A 360 -15.29 -13.29 -30.77
CA GLY A 360 -16.37 -14.17 -31.20
C GLY A 360 -17.40 -14.46 -30.12
N GLN A 361 -17.03 -14.31 -28.83
CA GLN A 361 -17.95 -14.49 -27.70
C GLN A 361 -18.90 -13.29 -27.51
N ALA A 362 -18.55 -12.12 -28.05
CA ALA A 362 -19.45 -10.96 -28.05
C ALA A 362 -20.61 -11.15 -29.05
N ALA A 363 -21.80 -10.67 -28.68
CA ALA A 363 -22.97 -10.68 -29.55
C ALA A 363 -22.70 -9.91 -30.85
N ALA A 364 -23.36 -10.30 -31.95
CA ALA A 364 -23.21 -9.63 -33.24
C ALA A 364 -23.59 -8.14 -33.22
N SER A 365 -24.48 -7.74 -32.31
CA SER A 365 -24.93 -6.37 -32.10
C SER A 365 -23.97 -5.49 -31.29
N CYS A 366 -22.91 -6.06 -30.72
CA CYS A 366 -21.96 -5.31 -29.91
C CYS A 366 -21.17 -4.28 -30.74
N ALA A 367 -21.17 -3.02 -30.32
CA ALA A 367 -20.49 -1.93 -31.01
C ALA A 367 -18.96 -2.13 -31.11
N GLY A 368 -18.35 -2.82 -30.14
CA GLY A 368 -16.93 -3.13 -30.18
C GLY A 368 -16.55 -4.23 -31.17
N LYS A 369 -17.49 -5.07 -31.61
CA LYS A 369 -17.23 -6.22 -32.48
C LYS A 369 -16.70 -5.83 -33.87
N SER A 370 -17.17 -4.72 -34.41
CA SER A 370 -16.69 -4.16 -35.69
C SER A 370 -15.57 -3.14 -35.52
N PHE A 371 -15.27 -2.75 -34.27
CA PHE A 371 -14.29 -1.72 -33.96
C PHE A 371 -12.92 -2.30 -33.64
N TYR A 372 -12.85 -3.29 -32.75
CA TYR A 372 -11.60 -3.89 -32.32
C TYR A 372 -11.12 -4.95 -33.31
N THR A 373 -9.95 -4.73 -33.90
CA THR A 373 -9.31 -5.67 -34.81
C THR A 373 -7.94 -6.07 -34.29
N ARG A 374 -7.50 -7.28 -34.66
CA ARG A 374 -6.16 -7.75 -34.34
C ARG A 374 -5.10 -6.85 -34.98
N GLU A 375 -5.33 -6.41 -36.21
CA GLU A 375 -4.41 -5.54 -36.96
C GLU A 375 -4.17 -4.23 -36.21
N ALA A 376 -5.22 -3.61 -35.68
CA ALA A 376 -5.09 -2.39 -34.89
C ALA A 376 -4.36 -2.64 -33.56
N PHE A 377 -4.58 -3.78 -32.92
CA PHE A 377 -3.82 -4.18 -31.74
C PHE A 377 -2.32 -4.33 -32.05
N ILE A 378 -1.96 -5.06 -33.11
CA ILE A 378 -0.55 -5.24 -33.52
C ILE A 378 0.08 -3.90 -33.91
N GLN A 379 -0.65 -3.03 -34.61
CA GLN A 379 -0.20 -1.67 -34.90
C GLN A 379 0.08 -0.85 -33.64
N ALA A 380 -0.78 -0.97 -32.61
CA ALA A 380 -0.58 -0.29 -31.33
C ALA A 380 0.62 -0.85 -30.55
N VAL A 381 0.82 -2.17 -30.55
CA VAL A 381 1.98 -2.86 -29.94
C VAL A 381 3.29 -2.36 -30.53
N GLY A 382 3.33 -1.95 -31.80
CA GLY A 382 4.51 -1.32 -32.41
C GLY A 382 5.02 -0.07 -31.69
N SER A 383 4.20 0.57 -30.84
CA SER A 383 4.62 1.69 -29.98
C SER A 383 5.12 1.26 -28.59
N TYR A 384 5.01 -0.02 -28.24
CA TYR A 384 5.35 -0.59 -26.93
C TYR A 384 6.16 -1.87 -27.10
N SER A 385 7.38 -1.74 -27.61
CA SER A 385 8.26 -2.87 -27.96
C SER A 385 8.58 -3.85 -26.83
N ARG A 386 8.35 -3.45 -25.57
CA ARG A 386 8.56 -4.27 -24.35
C ARG A 386 7.35 -5.09 -23.92
N PHE A 387 6.15 -4.75 -24.40
CA PHE A 387 4.93 -5.49 -24.09
C PHE A 387 5.01 -6.89 -24.71
N GLY A 388 4.88 -7.94 -23.91
CA GLY A 388 4.87 -9.32 -24.38
C GLY A 388 6.21 -9.80 -24.94
N THR A 389 7.31 -9.14 -24.59
CA THR A 389 8.67 -9.46 -25.09
C THR A 389 9.73 -9.45 -23.98
N THR A 390 9.34 -9.28 -22.72
CA THR A 390 10.25 -9.29 -21.57
C THR A 390 10.25 -10.67 -20.89
N GLY A 391 11.42 -11.19 -20.52
CA GLY A 391 11.55 -12.48 -19.82
C GLY A 391 11.61 -13.67 -20.76
N SER A 392 11.08 -14.83 -20.38
CA SER A 392 10.96 -16.00 -21.26
C SER A 392 9.80 -15.88 -22.26
N THR A 393 9.76 -16.73 -23.28
CA THR A 393 8.60 -16.80 -24.19
C THR A 393 7.30 -17.17 -23.44
N ASP A 394 7.40 -17.91 -22.34
CA ASP A 394 6.26 -18.20 -21.48
C ASP A 394 5.82 -16.97 -20.67
N ASP A 395 6.74 -16.10 -20.26
CA ASP A 395 6.40 -14.80 -19.67
C ASP A 395 5.67 -13.91 -20.68
N SER A 396 6.12 -13.89 -21.94
CA SER A 396 5.42 -13.21 -23.03
C SER A 396 3.97 -13.69 -23.17
N LYS A 397 3.76 -15.02 -23.19
CA LYS A 397 2.41 -15.60 -23.28
C LYS A 397 1.56 -15.27 -22.06
N ARG A 398 2.11 -15.33 -20.85
CA ARG A 398 1.40 -14.96 -19.61
C ARG A 398 1.03 -13.49 -19.59
N GLU A 399 1.93 -12.59 -19.95
CA GLU A 399 1.64 -11.15 -20.04
C GLU A 399 0.50 -10.88 -21.03
N ILE A 400 0.56 -11.47 -22.23
CA ILE A 400 -0.47 -11.34 -23.25
C ILE A 400 -1.80 -11.92 -22.76
N ALA A 401 -1.81 -13.12 -22.17
CA ALA A 401 -3.01 -13.72 -21.59
C ALA A 401 -3.61 -12.83 -20.49
N ALA A 402 -2.79 -12.24 -19.63
CA ALA A 402 -3.22 -11.37 -18.55
C ALA A 402 -3.86 -10.09 -19.09
N PHE A 403 -3.20 -9.41 -20.05
CA PHE A 403 -3.75 -8.21 -20.70
C PHE A 403 -5.12 -8.48 -21.31
N PHE A 404 -5.25 -9.55 -22.10
CA PHE A 404 -6.52 -9.90 -22.72
C PHE A 404 -7.57 -10.35 -21.72
N ALA A 405 -7.21 -11.02 -20.62
CA ALA A 405 -8.16 -11.41 -19.57
C ALA A 405 -8.77 -10.19 -18.87
N HIS A 406 -7.95 -9.17 -18.59
CA HIS A 406 -8.44 -7.90 -18.08
C HIS A 406 -9.31 -7.19 -19.11
N ALA A 407 -8.85 -7.08 -20.37
CA ALA A 407 -9.62 -6.44 -21.42
C ALA A 407 -10.99 -7.10 -21.63
N THR A 408 -11.05 -8.43 -21.60
CA THR A 408 -12.29 -9.19 -21.66
C THR A 408 -13.23 -8.87 -20.51
N HIS A 409 -12.69 -8.78 -19.29
CA HIS A 409 -13.49 -8.41 -18.12
C HIS A 409 -14.06 -7.00 -18.25
N GLU A 410 -13.23 -6.02 -18.59
CA GLU A 410 -13.63 -4.61 -18.68
C GLU A 410 -14.65 -4.33 -19.78
N THR A 411 -14.55 -5.05 -20.90
CA THR A 411 -15.33 -4.74 -22.11
C THR A 411 -16.39 -5.78 -22.45
N GLY A 412 -16.50 -6.85 -21.67
CA GLY A 412 -17.36 -7.99 -21.99
C GLY A 412 -16.97 -8.62 -23.32
N HIS A 413 -15.73 -9.13 -23.43
CA HIS A 413 -15.17 -9.73 -24.66
C HIS A 413 -15.11 -8.76 -25.84
N PHE A 414 -14.65 -7.52 -25.61
CA PHE A 414 -14.63 -6.44 -26.59
C PHE A 414 -16.02 -6.04 -27.10
N CYS A 415 -17.09 -6.28 -26.33
CA CYS A 415 -18.42 -5.81 -26.70
C CYS A 415 -18.54 -4.28 -26.59
N TYR A 416 -17.98 -3.70 -25.53
CA TYR A 416 -18.08 -2.29 -25.20
C TYR A 416 -16.80 -1.51 -25.53
N LYS A 417 -16.97 -0.32 -26.11
CA LYS A 417 -15.89 0.66 -26.33
C LYS A 417 -15.87 1.77 -25.28
N GLU A 418 -16.99 1.92 -24.60
CA GLU A 418 -17.30 2.95 -23.63
C GLU A 418 -18.04 2.31 -22.47
N GLU A 419 -17.85 2.86 -21.29
CA GLU A 419 -18.56 2.46 -20.08
C GLU A 419 -20.08 2.57 -20.28
N ILE A 420 -20.83 1.61 -19.77
CA ILE A 420 -22.29 1.65 -19.81
C ILE A 420 -22.79 2.85 -19.01
N GLY A 421 -23.49 3.77 -19.69
CA GLY A 421 -23.93 5.03 -19.09
C GLY A 421 -22.79 6.04 -18.88
N GLY A 422 -21.62 5.84 -19.50
CA GLY A 422 -20.47 6.74 -19.39
C GLY A 422 -20.79 8.22 -19.63
N PRO A 423 -21.56 8.60 -20.69
CA PRO A 423 -21.88 10.02 -20.96
C PRO A 423 -22.60 10.76 -19.83
N SER A 424 -23.21 10.08 -18.85
CA SER A 424 -23.80 10.71 -17.67
C SER A 424 -22.84 10.84 -16.48
N LYS A 425 -21.59 10.37 -16.62
CA LYS A 425 -20.56 10.35 -15.57
C LYS A 425 -19.36 11.20 -15.98
N ASP A 426 -19.03 12.19 -15.14
CA ASP A 426 -17.97 13.17 -15.43
C ASP A 426 -16.56 12.58 -15.24
N TYR A 427 -16.35 11.74 -14.21
CA TYR A 427 -15.04 11.20 -13.82
C TYR A 427 -13.94 12.26 -13.82
N CYS A 428 -14.26 13.43 -13.25
CA CYS A 428 -13.36 14.56 -13.16
C CYS A 428 -12.93 14.77 -11.70
N ASP A 429 -11.63 14.60 -11.42
CA ASP A 429 -11.04 15.13 -10.20
C ASP A 429 -10.71 16.62 -10.39
N LYS A 430 -11.61 17.47 -9.89
CA LYS A 430 -11.50 18.94 -9.95
C LYS A 430 -10.33 19.49 -9.13
N LYS A 431 -9.77 18.71 -8.20
CA LYS A 431 -8.61 19.12 -7.40
C LYS A 431 -7.30 18.93 -8.14
N ASN A 432 -7.28 18.16 -9.23
CA ASN A 432 -6.08 17.94 -10.02
C ASN A 432 -5.73 19.18 -10.86
N THR A 433 -4.73 19.95 -10.41
CA THR A 433 -4.30 21.19 -11.08
C THR A 433 -3.39 20.96 -12.27
N GLN A 434 -2.77 19.79 -12.40
CA GLN A 434 -1.87 19.43 -13.50
C GLN A 434 -2.65 18.99 -14.74
N TYR A 435 -3.70 18.19 -14.56
CA TYR A 435 -4.56 17.67 -15.62
C TYR A 435 -5.99 18.16 -15.41
N ARG A 436 -6.20 19.46 -15.60
CA ARG A 436 -7.49 20.13 -15.33
C ARG A 436 -8.58 19.58 -16.24
N CYS A 437 -9.77 19.40 -15.68
CA CYS A 437 -10.94 19.00 -16.44
C CYS A 437 -11.38 20.12 -17.40
N VAL A 438 -11.79 19.73 -18.60
CA VAL A 438 -12.29 20.64 -19.63
C VAL A 438 -13.81 20.67 -19.56
N GLN A 439 -14.38 21.87 -19.59
CA GLN A 439 -15.84 22.05 -19.54
C GLN A 439 -16.52 21.29 -20.70
N GLY A 440 -17.56 20.53 -20.37
CA GLY A 440 -18.33 19.75 -21.35
C GLY A 440 -17.66 18.45 -21.80
N LYS A 441 -16.55 18.05 -21.17
CA LYS A 441 -15.88 16.77 -21.42
C LYS A 441 -16.03 15.84 -20.23
N GLY A 442 -16.27 14.55 -20.52
CA GLY A 442 -16.34 13.48 -19.52
C GLY A 442 -15.23 12.45 -19.73
N TYR A 443 -14.62 12.04 -18.62
CA TYR A 443 -13.47 11.13 -18.59
C TYR A 443 -13.86 9.72 -18.11
N TYR A 444 -15.07 9.29 -18.43
CA TYR A 444 -15.58 7.94 -18.17
C TYR A 444 -14.81 6.87 -18.95
N GLY A 445 -14.99 5.61 -18.55
CA GLY A 445 -14.23 4.47 -19.08
C GLY A 445 -14.33 4.34 -20.60
N ARG A 446 -13.18 4.30 -21.28
CA ARG A 446 -13.11 3.98 -22.72
C ARG A 446 -11.98 2.99 -23.04
N GLY A 447 -12.18 2.24 -24.11
CA GLY A 447 -11.20 1.30 -24.65
C GLY A 447 -11.06 0.00 -23.84
N PRO A 448 -10.05 -0.84 -24.19
CA PRO A 448 -9.90 -2.20 -23.66
C PRO A 448 -9.74 -2.29 -22.15
N LEU A 449 -9.06 -1.33 -21.51
CA LEU A 449 -8.89 -1.30 -20.05
C LEU A 449 -9.72 -0.19 -19.38
N GLN A 450 -10.76 0.31 -20.05
CA GLN A 450 -11.68 1.32 -19.52
C GLN A 450 -10.95 2.52 -18.87
N LEU A 451 -10.01 3.13 -19.61
CA LEU A 451 -9.26 4.30 -19.16
C LEU A 451 -10.25 5.35 -18.64
N SER A 452 -10.09 5.75 -17.38
CA SER A 452 -11.01 6.64 -16.67
C SER A 452 -10.24 7.71 -15.91
N TRP A 453 -10.87 8.85 -15.65
CA TRP A 453 -10.34 10.03 -14.96
C TRP A 453 -9.40 10.94 -15.75
N ASN A 454 -9.58 12.25 -15.58
CA ASN A 454 -8.75 13.31 -16.18
C ASN A 454 -7.24 13.11 -15.95
N TYR A 455 -6.85 12.65 -14.75
CA TYR A 455 -5.45 12.40 -14.41
C TYR A 455 -4.83 11.18 -15.10
N ASN A 456 -5.63 10.33 -15.76
CA ASN A 456 -5.13 9.27 -16.64
C ASN A 456 -5.18 9.69 -18.11
N TYR A 457 -6.27 10.35 -18.53
CA TYR A 457 -6.43 10.84 -19.91
C TYR A 457 -5.35 11.85 -20.30
N GLY A 458 -5.02 12.80 -19.43
CA GLY A 458 -3.99 13.80 -19.66
C GLY A 458 -2.61 13.21 -20.00
N PRO A 459 -1.99 12.41 -19.10
CA PRO A 459 -0.68 11.83 -19.35
C PRO A 459 -0.70 10.76 -20.45
N ALA A 460 -1.78 9.99 -20.61
CA ALA A 460 -1.93 9.07 -21.74
C ALA A 460 -1.90 9.81 -23.08
N GLY A 461 -2.64 10.93 -23.18
CA GLY A 461 -2.65 11.81 -24.33
C GLY A 461 -1.26 12.34 -24.68
N GLN A 462 -0.55 12.86 -23.68
CA GLN A 462 0.83 13.35 -23.82
C GLN A 462 1.79 12.26 -24.33
N SER A 463 1.66 11.04 -23.82
CA SER A 463 2.54 9.92 -24.20
C SER A 463 2.24 9.35 -25.60
N ILE A 464 0.97 9.33 -26.00
CA ILE A 464 0.53 8.65 -27.23
C ILE A 464 0.45 9.60 -28.42
N GLY A 465 0.37 10.92 -28.15
CA GLY A 465 0.22 11.95 -29.17
C GLY A 465 -1.23 12.28 -29.50
N PHE A 466 -2.12 12.33 -28.50
CA PHE A 466 -3.48 12.86 -28.66
C PHE A 466 -3.82 13.84 -27.53
N ASP A 467 -4.79 14.72 -27.76
CA ASP A 467 -5.28 15.62 -26.72
C ASP A 467 -6.27 14.90 -25.80
N GLY A 468 -5.75 14.31 -24.72
CA GLY A 468 -6.57 13.53 -23.79
C GLY A 468 -7.55 14.35 -22.96
N LEU A 469 -7.32 15.66 -22.78
CA LEU A 469 -8.18 16.51 -21.98
C LEU A 469 -9.31 17.13 -22.80
N ASN A 470 -9.02 17.61 -24.01
CA ASN A 470 -10.03 18.21 -24.90
C ASN A 470 -10.71 17.21 -25.83
N ASN A 471 -10.07 16.05 -26.10
CA ASN A 471 -10.61 15.02 -26.99
C ASN A 471 -10.55 13.60 -26.39
N PRO A 472 -11.13 13.35 -25.20
CA PRO A 472 -11.14 12.01 -24.61
C PRO A 472 -11.91 10.97 -25.45
N ASP A 473 -12.86 11.40 -26.27
CA ASP A 473 -13.68 10.54 -27.14
C ASP A 473 -12.87 9.80 -28.22
N ILE A 474 -11.66 10.27 -28.53
CA ILE A 474 -10.77 9.61 -29.50
C ILE A 474 -10.43 8.17 -29.09
N VAL A 475 -10.42 7.88 -27.78
CA VAL A 475 -10.15 6.53 -27.25
C VAL A 475 -11.26 5.52 -27.63
N ALA A 476 -12.48 5.99 -27.92
CA ALA A 476 -13.60 5.15 -28.36
C ALA A 476 -13.93 5.25 -29.87
N SER A 477 -13.31 6.20 -30.58
CA SER A 477 -13.55 6.42 -32.02
C SER A 477 -12.36 6.05 -32.91
N ASN A 478 -11.14 5.94 -32.37
CA ASN A 478 -9.97 5.44 -33.10
C ASN A 478 -9.42 4.17 -32.44
N VAL A 479 -9.52 3.03 -33.12
CA VAL A 479 -9.15 1.72 -32.56
C VAL A 479 -7.67 1.62 -32.19
N VAL A 480 -6.77 2.25 -32.96
CA VAL A 480 -5.33 2.22 -32.65
C VAL A 480 -5.05 3.05 -31.40
N VAL A 481 -5.66 4.23 -31.28
CA VAL A 481 -5.54 5.06 -30.05
C VAL A 481 -6.16 4.33 -28.85
N SER A 482 -7.27 3.61 -29.05
CA SER A 482 -7.91 2.77 -28.04
C SER A 482 -6.95 1.73 -27.45
N PHE A 483 -6.29 0.95 -28.31
CA PHE A 483 -5.29 -0.02 -27.87
C PHE A 483 -4.04 0.64 -27.29
N LYS A 484 -3.56 1.75 -27.87
CA LYS A 484 -2.41 2.49 -27.31
C LYS A 484 -2.69 3.02 -25.91
N ALA A 485 -3.91 3.47 -25.63
CA ALA A 485 -4.33 3.92 -24.29
C ALA A 485 -4.32 2.77 -23.27
N ALA A 486 -4.83 1.60 -23.65
CA ALA A 486 -4.76 0.39 -22.82
C ALA A 486 -3.31 -0.06 -22.58
N LEU A 487 -2.47 -0.09 -23.63
CA LEU A 487 -1.06 -0.45 -23.52
C LEU A 487 -0.28 0.58 -22.69
N TRP A 488 -0.58 1.87 -22.82
CA TRP A 488 -0.01 2.91 -21.95
C TRP A 488 -0.30 2.61 -20.48
N PHE A 489 -1.57 2.36 -20.14
CA PHE A 489 -1.95 2.07 -18.76
C PHE A 489 -1.24 0.80 -18.26
N TRP A 490 -1.22 -0.25 -19.08
CA TRP A 490 -0.56 -1.52 -18.76
C TRP A 490 0.93 -1.34 -18.49
N MET A 491 1.65 -0.67 -19.39
CA MET A 491 3.11 -0.52 -19.28
C MET A 491 3.52 0.38 -18.11
N ASN A 492 2.68 1.34 -17.73
CA ASN A 492 2.96 2.24 -16.60
C ASN A 492 2.57 1.65 -15.24
N ASN A 493 1.50 0.84 -15.17
CA ASN A 493 0.92 0.43 -13.88
C ASN A 493 0.95 -1.09 -13.63
N VAL A 494 1.04 -1.92 -14.66
CA VAL A 494 0.82 -3.38 -14.55
C VAL A 494 2.04 -4.21 -14.95
N HIS A 495 2.74 -3.84 -16.03
CA HIS A 495 3.84 -4.61 -16.60
C HIS A 495 4.90 -5.02 -15.57
N SER A 496 5.28 -4.12 -14.65
CA SER A 496 6.31 -4.39 -13.65
C SER A 496 5.90 -5.38 -12.55
N VAL A 497 4.61 -5.67 -12.38
CA VAL A 497 4.12 -6.58 -11.33
C VAL A 497 3.70 -7.95 -11.86
N ILE A 498 3.79 -8.19 -13.17
CA ILE A 498 3.40 -9.49 -13.78
C ILE A 498 4.16 -10.66 -13.13
N GLY A 499 5.45 -10.48 -12.83
CA GLY A 499 6.27 -11.50 -12.17
C GLY A 499 5.81 -11.86 -10.75
N GLN A 500 4.93 -11.07 -10.13
CA GLN A 500 4.36 -11.35 -8.81
C GLN A 500 3.11 -12.26 -8.89
N GLY A 501 2.58 -12.48 -10.10
CA GLY A 501 1.39 -13.29 -10.38
C GLY A 501 0.16 -12.48 -10.80
N PHE A 502 -0.85 -13.15 -11.34
CA PHE A 502 -2.04 -12.49 -11.91
C PHE A 502 -2.88 -11.74 -10.86
N GLY A 503 -2.84 -12.14 -9.58
CA GLY A 503 -3.48 -11.39 -8.51
C GLY A 503 -2.90 -9.97 -8.34
N ALA A 504 -1.60 -9.80 -8.59
CA ALA A 504 -0.96 -8.49 -8.54
C ALA A 504 -1.42 -7.59 -9.70
N THR A 505 -1.71 -8.15 -10.88
CA THR A 505 -2.25 -7.38 -12.02
C THR A 505 -3.70 -6.93 -11.77
N ILE A 506 -4.53 -7.77 -11.14
CA ILE A 506 -5.86 -7.36 -10.66
C ILE A 506 -5.75 -6.21 -9.66
N ARG A 507 -4.83 -6.33 -8.69
CA ARG A 507 -4.60 -5.29 -7.69
C ARG A 507 -4.16 -3.96 -8.31
N ALA A 508 -3.28 -4.01 -9.32
CA ALA A 508 -2.80 -2.83 -10.03
C ALA A 508 -3.89 -2.12 -10.86
N ILE A 509 -4.89 -2.87 -11.36
CA ILE A 509 -5.97 -2.31 -12.18
C ILE A 509 -7.11 -1.78 -11.32
N ASN A 510 -7.59 -2.56 -10.35
CA ASN A 510 -8.79 -2.20 -9.59
C ASN A 510 -8.79 -2.73 -8.14
N GLY A 511 -7.62 -2.74 -7.49
CA GLY A 511 -7.43 -3.45 -6.23
C GLY A 511 -8.34 -3.00 -5.09
N GLN A 512 -8.68 -1.71 -5.00
CA GLN A 512 -9.56 -1.17 -3.96
C GLN A 512 -10.99 -1.72 -4.05
N LEU A 513 -11.47 -2.00 -5.27
CA LEU A 513 -12.85 -2.43 -5.51
C LEU A 513 -13.00 -3.96 -5.56
N GLU A 514 -11.92 -4.69 -5.83
CA GLU A 514 -12.01 -6.13 -6.10
C GLU A 514 -11.26 -7.03 -5.12
N CYS A 515 -10.07 -6.62 -4.66
CA CYS A 515 -9.19 -7.46 -3.84
C CYS A 515 -9.57 -7.49 -2.36
N ASN A 516 -8.93 -8.36 -1.58
CA ASN A 516 -9.07 -8.47 -0.13
C ASN A 516 -10.52 -8.76 0.31
N GLY A 517 -11.27 -9.50 -0.52
CA GLY A 517 -12.66 -9.85 -0.26
C GLY A 517 -13.70 -8.81 -0.69
N ALA A 518 -13.28 -7.68 -1.28
CA ALA A 518 -14.20 -6.62 -1.71
C ALA A 518 -15.17 -7.09 -2.81
N ASN A 519 -14.67 -7.78 -3.85
CA ASN A 519 -15.53 -8.39 -4.86
C ASN A 519 -14.98 -9.73 -5.39
N PRO A 520 -15.12 -10.82 -4.63
CA PRO A 520 -14.58 -12.14 -4.99
C PRO A 520 -15.14 -12.69 -6.31
N GLY A 521 -16.34 -12.27 -6.72
CA GLY A 521 -16.97 -12.66 -7.98
C GLY A 521 -16.21 -12.11 -9.18
N THR A 522 -15.88 -10.81 -9.16
CA THR A 522 -15.09 -10.17 -10.23
C THR A 522 -13.69 -10.73 -10.35
N VAL A 523 -12.98 -10.91 -9.23
CA VAL A 523 -11.67 -11.57 -9.18
C VAL A 523 -11.76 -12.97 -9.78
N THR A 524 -12.78 -13.74 -9.41
CA THR A 524 -12.98 -15.10 -9.93
C THR A 524 -13.22 -15.09 -11.44
N ALA A 525 -13.99 -14.14 -11.97
CA ALA A 525 -14.21 -14.00 -13.41
C ALA A 525 -12.90 -13.69 -14.17
N ARG A 526 -12.10 -12.73 -13.67
CA ARG A 526 -10.78 -12.40 -14.26
C ARG A 526 -9.84 -13.59 -14.28
N VAL A 527 -9.75 -14.33 -13.16
CA VAL A 527 -8.94 -15.55 -13.06
C VAL A 527 -9.43 -16.62 -14.04
N GLY A 528 -10.75 -16.74 -14.24
CA GLY A 528 -11.34 -17.61 -15.24
C GLY A 528 -10.86 -17.31 -16.65
N TYR A 529 -10.96 -16.04 -17.08
CA TYR A 529 -10.47 -15.61 -18.40
C TYR A 529 -8.97 -15.81 -18.55
N TYR A 530 -8.17 -15.47 -17.53
CA TYR A 530 -6.72 -15.64 -17.57
C TYR A 530 -6.31 -17.11 -17.74
N ARG A 531 -6.95 -18.02 -17.00
CA ARG A 531 -6.70 -19.47 -17.14
C ARG A 531 -7.08 -19.98 -18.52
N ASP A 532 -8.24 -19.57 -19.04
CA ASP A 532 -8.66 -19.93 -20.40
C ASP A 532 -7.64 -19.45 -21.43
N TYR A 533 -7.17 -18.20 -21.34
CA TYR A 533 -6.21 -17.66 -22.31
C TYR A 533 -4.82 -18.27 -22.17
N CYS A 534 -4.36 -18.55 -20.95
CA CYS A 534 -3.13 -19.31 -20.73
C CYS A 534 -3.21 -20.71 -21.37
N ASN A 535 -4.34 -21.41 -21.20
CA ASN A 535 -4.57 -22.71 -21.82
C ASN A 535 -4.54 -22.61 -23.35
N GLN A 536 -5.15 -21.58 -23.94
CA GLN A 536 -5.13 -21.35 -25.40
C GLN A 536 -3.73 -21.04 -25.94
N LEU A 537 -2.90 -20.35 -25.16
CA LEU A 537 -1.52 -20.05 -25.52
C LEU A 537 -0.53 -21.17 -25.16
N GLY A 538 -1.01 -22.25 -24.53
CA GLY A 538 -0.22 -23.39 -24.11
C GLY A 538 0.84 -23.02 -23.07
N VAL A 539 0.47 -22.25 -22.06
CA VAL A 539 1.34 -21.85 -20.94
C VAL A 539 0.65 -22.07 -19.59
N ALA A 540 1.42 -22.44 -18.57
CA ALA A 540 0.90 -22.51 -17.21
C ALA A 540 0.57 -21.10 -16.67
N PRO A 541 -0.57 -20.89 -15.99
CA PRO A 541 -0.95 -19.59 -15.43
C PRO A 541 0.02 -19.05 -14.36
N GLY A 542 0.79 -19.93 -13.72
CA GLY A 542 1.63 -19.61 -12.57
C GLY A 542 0.83 -19.54 -11.27
N ASP A 543 1.51 -19.11 -10.21
CA ASP A 543 0.96 -18.98 -8.86
C ASP A 543 0.37 -17.59 -8.60
N ASN A 544 -0.12 -17.36 -7.37
CA ASN A 544 -0.64 -16.05 -6.92
C ASN A 544 -1.70 -15.45 -7.84
N LEU A 545 -2.64 -16.27 -8.30
CA LEU A 545 -3.66 -15.85 -9.28
C LEU A 545 -4.71 -14.89 -8.72
N ARG A 546 -4.81 -14.77 -7.39
CA ARG A 546 -5.86 -14.03 -6.71
C ARG A 546 -5.29 -12.93 -5.82
N CYS A 547 -6.09 -11.90 -5.67
CA CYS A 547 -6.09 -10.94 -4.58
C CYS A 547 -7.50 -10.95 -3.97
#